data_AF-A0A942TFK4-F1
#
_entry.id   AF-A0A942TFK4-F1
#
_cell.length_a   1.000
_cell.length_b   1.000
_cell.length_c   1.000
_cell.angle_alpha   90.00
_cell.angle_beta   90.00
_cell.angle_gamma   90.00
#
_symmetry.space_group_name_H-M   'P 1'
#
loop_
_entity.id
_entity.type
_entity.pdbx_description
1 polymer ?
#
loop_
_entity_poly.entity_id
_entity_poly.type
_entity_poly.pdbx_seq_one_letter_code
_entity_poly.pdbx_strand_id
1 'polypeptide(L)'
;MFTFLLILHLIAVCCWLGGALYERFFIVAGIHKAKGTELEAPMLKLMLSTVPFFLTAVLTILITGIIMTIMHHYTFLSWSWLGLKQYIMLIALLGFFLFIGPRMGKIGKQLNSNLEEGKGLNDEMRSQLKSIMVLFDIMHIGVLINLILGLTKFF
;
A
#
# COMPACT_ATOMS: atom_id res chain seq x y z
N MET A 1 -26.15 -10.50 2.62
CA MET A 1 -25.25 -9.87 1.61
C MET A 1 -24.35 -8.81 2.23
N PHE A 2 -24.91 -7.80 2.91
CA PHE A 2 -24.12 -6.74 3.54
C PHE A 2 -23.09 -7.26 4.57
N THR A 3 -23.50 -8.14 5.48
CA THR A 3 -22.61 -8.75 6.49
C THR A 3 -21.41 -9.46 5.89
N PHE A 4 -21.62 -10.16 4.76
CA PHE A 4 -20.53 -10.85 4.06
C PHE A 4 -19.52 -9.86 3.45
N LEU A 5 -20.01 -8.79 2.82
CA LEU A 5 -19.15 -7.71 2.29
C LEU A 5 -18.37 -7.01 3.39
N LEU A 6 -19.00 -6.77 4.55
CA LEU A 6 -18.36 -6.17 5.69
C LEU A 6 -17.22 -7.07 6.23
N ILE A 7 -17.47 -8.38 6.38
CA ILE A 7 -16.44 -9.33 6.80
C ILE A 7 -15.27 -9.33 5.82
N LEU A 8 -15.54 -9.39 4.51
CA LEU A 8 -14.50 -9.36 3.48
C LEU A 8 -13.70 -8.04 3.52
N HIS A 9 -14.39 -6.91 3.69
CA HIS A 9 -13.76 -5.59 3.83
C HIS A 9 -12.83 -5.55 5.04
N LEU A 10 -13.30 -6.02 6.20
CA LEU A 10 -12.51 -6.05 7.43
C LEU A 10 -11.30 -6.98 7.30
N ILE A 11 -11.46 -8.15 6.69
CA ILE A 11 -10.33 -9.05 6.39
C ILE A 11 -9.31 -8.34 5.51
N ALA A 12 -9.74 -7.66 4.45
CA ALA A 12 -8.83 -6.94 3.56
C ALA A 12 -8.10 -5.79 4.27
N VAL A 13 -8.77 -5.05 5.14
CA VAL A 13 -8.16 -4.02 6.01
C VAL A 13 -7.14 -4.64 6.96
N CYS A 14 -7.47 -5.77 7.61
CA CYS A 14 -6.55 -6.49 8.48
C CYS A 14 -5.32 -7.02 7.72
N CYS A 15 -5.51 -7.56 6.51
CA CYS A 15 -4.42 -7.97 5.63
C CYS A 15 -3.52 -6.79 5.26
N TRP A 16 -4.11 -5.65 4.90
CA TRP A 16 -3.34 -4.44 4.60
C TRP A 16 -2.52 -3.97 5.82
N LEU A 17 -3.14 -3.87 7.00
CA LEU A 17 -2.44 -3.44 8.22
C LEU A 17 -1.37 -4.43 8.66
N GLY A 18 -1.68 -5.73 8.67
CA GLY A 18 -0.70 -6.78 8.99
C GLY A 18 0.47 -6.79 8.01
N GLY A 19 0.18 -6.64 6.72
CA GLY A 19 1.20 -6.50 5.69
C GLY A 19 2.04 -5.24 5.85
N ALA A 20 1.43 -4.10 6.20
CA ALA A 20 2.11 -2.84 6.46
C ALA A 20 3.10 -2.95 7.61
N LEU A 21 2.67 -3.57 8.72
CA LEU A 21 3.54 -3.85 9.86
C LEU A 21 4.67 -4.80 9.46
N TYR A 22 4.35 -5.87 8.74
CA TYR A 22 5.36 -6.83 8.27
C TYR A 22 6.40 -6.16 7.36
N GLU A 23 5.95 -5.39 6.37
CA GLU A 23 6.80 -4.66 5.45
C GLU A 23 7.71 -3.69 6.21
N ARG A 24 7.16 -2.91 7.14
CA ARG A 24 7.95 -1.90 7.85
C ARG A 24 8.95 -2.49 8.83
N PHE A 25 8.51 -3.43 9.66
CA PHE A 25 9.31 -3.96 10.76
C PHE A 25 10.28 -5.06 10.32
N PHE A 26 9.96 -5.82 9.29
CA PHE A 26 10.82 -6.91 8.82
C PHE A 26 11.53 -6.58 7.53
N ILE A 27 10.82 -6.09 6.51
CA ILE A 27 11.43 -5.86 5.20
C ILE A 27 12.25 -4.57 5.17
N VAL A 28 11.67 -3.42 5.48
CA VAL A 28 12.36 -2.12 5.44
C VAL A 28 13.47 -2.06 6.48
N ALA A 29 13.22 -2.56 7.69
CA ALA A 29 14.28 -2.68 8.69
C ALA A 29 15.39 -3.65 8.24
N GLY A 30 15.04 -4.74 7.56
CA GLY A 30 15.98 -5.67 6.94
C GLY A 30 16.84 -5.01 5.88
N ILE A 31 16.26 -4.20 4.98
CA ILE A 31 16.99 -3.43 3.96
C ILE A 31 17.98 -2.47 4.62
N HIS A 32 17.58 -1.75 5.67
CA HIS A 32 18.48 -0.84 6.37
C HIS A 32 19.66 -1.57 7.01
N LYS A 33 19.43 -2.76 7.60
CA LYS A 33 20.49 -3.60 8.18
C LYS A 33 21.40 -4.23 7.11
N ALA A 34 20.84 -4.58 5.96
CA ALA A 34 21.55 -5.21 4.86
C ALA A 34 22.28 -4.21 3.94
N LYS A 35 22.18 -2.90 4.20
CA LYS A 35 22.76 -1.86 3.36
C LYS A 35 24.26 -2.05 3.15
N GLY A 36 24.70 -2.03 1.90
CA GLY A 36 26.10 -2.23 1.52
C GLY A 36 26.58 -3.68 1.54
N THR A 37 25.68 -4.64 1.83
CA THR A 37 25.97 -6.08 1.80
C THR A 37 25.31 -6.73 0.58
N GLU A 38 25.71 -7.96 0.26
CA GLU A 38 25.10 -8.78 -0.80
C GLU A 38 23.60 -9.05 -0.56
N LEU A 39 23.13 -8.90 0.69
CA LEU A 39 21.73 -9.10 1.07
C LEU A 39 20.83 -7.89 0.76
N GLU A 40 21.39 -6.71 0.43
CA GLU A 40 20.61 -5.50 0.15
C GLU A 40 19.66 -5.73 -1.05
N ALA A 41 20.19 -6.28 -2.14
CA ALA A 41 19.43 -6.50 -3.37
C ALA A 41 18.32 -7.55 -3.23
N PRO A 42 18.54 -8.73 -2.63
CA PRO A 42 17.47 -9.68 -2.32
C PRO A 42 16.37 -9.09 -1.42
N MET A 43 16.73 -8.32 -0.40
CA MET A 43 15.74 -7.67 0.48
C MET A 43 14.91 -6.62 -0.27
N LEU A 44 15.53 -5.88 -1.19
CA LEU A 44 14.82 -4.94 -2.07
C LEU A 44 13.88 -5.67 -3.02
N LYS A 45 14.29 -6.80 -3.62
CA LYS A 45 13.39 -7.64 -4.43
C LYS A 45 12.19 -8.12 -3.62
N LEU A 46 12.42 -8.55 -2.37
CA LEU A 46 11.35 -8.96 -1.48
C LEU A 46 10.37 -7.82 -1.22
N MET A 47 10.85 -6.61 -0.94
CA MET A 47 10.00 -5.42 -0.80
C MET A 47 9.16 -5.17 -2.07
N LEU A 48 9.79 -5.19 -3.25
CA LEU A 48 9.10 -4.99 -4.52
C LEU A 48 8.05 -6.10 -4.79
N SER A 49 8.27 -7.32 -4.31
CA SER A 49 7.28 -8.40 -4.43
C SER A 49 6.06 -8.26 -3.54
N THR A 50 6.08 -7.37 -2.54
CA THR A 50 4.88 -7.09 -1.70
C THR A 50 3.85 -6.22 -2.40
N VAL A 51 4.21 -5.57 -3.51
CA VAL A 51 3.33 -4.62 -4.21
C VAL A 51 2.01 -5.23 -4.67
N PRO A 52 1.99 -6.42 -5.32
CA PRO A 52 0.74 -7.03 -5.74
C PRO A 52 -0.17 -7.38 -4.56
N PHE A 53 0.42 -7.74 -3.40
CA PHE A 53 -0.33 -8.00 -2.18
C PHE A 53 -1.07 -6.75 -1.70
N PHE A 54 -0.36 -5.63 -1.57
CA PHE A 54 -0.97 -4.36 -1.18
C PHE A 54 -2.01 -3.91 -2.21
N LEU A 55 -1.69 -3.97 -3.51
CA LEU A 55 -2.63 -3.61 -4.57
C LEU A 55 -3.94 -4.42 -4.47
N THR A 56 -3.84 -5.72 -4.25
CA THR A 56 -5.00 -6.59 -4.10
C THR A 56 -5.81 -6.21 -2.88
N ALA A 57 -5.17 -6.02 -1.73
CA ALA A 57 -5.84 -5.62 -0.49
C ALA A 57 -6.57 -4.28 -0.65
N VAL A 58 -5.94 -3.26 -1.23
CA VAL A 58 -6.58 -1.94 -1.43
C VAL A 58 -7.73 -2.00 -2.42
N LEU A 59 -7.61 -2.78 -3.51
CA LEU A 59 -8.68 -2.99 -4.47
C LEU A 59 -9.88 -3.70 -3.82
N THR A 60 -9.64 -4.72 -2.99
CA THR A 60 -10.70 -5.40 -2.24
C THR A 60 -11.40 -4.43 -1.28
N ILE A 61 -10.65 -3.62 -0.52
CA ILE A 61 -11.21 -2.60 0.38
C ILE A 61 -12.07 -1.61 -0.40
N LEU A 62 -11.62 -1.15 -1.57
CA LEU A 62 -12.37 -0.21 -2.41
C LEU A 62 -13.66 -0.81 -2.93
N ILE A 63 -13.59 -1.97 -3.61
CA ILE A 63 -14.74 -2.59 -4.26
C ILE A 63 -15.81 -2.89 -3.22
N THR A 64 -15.42 -3.49 -2.09
CA THR A 64 -16.35 -3.77 -0.99
C THR A 64 -16.92 -2.49 -0.39
N GLY A 65 -16.10 -1.44 -0.22
CA GLY A 65 -16.53 -0.13 0.26
C GLY A 65 -17.55 0.54 -0.66
N ILE A 66 -17.31 0.53 -1.98
CA ILE A 66 -18.23 1.07 -2.99
C ILE A 66 -19.57 0.32 -2.95
N ILE A 67 -19.55 -1.02 -2.98
CA ILE A 67 -20.77 -1.83 -2.96
C ILE A 67 -21.58 -1.55 -1.68
N MET A 68 -20.93 -1.54 -0.51
CA MET A 68 -21.61 -1.24 0.76
C MET A 68 -22.23 0.16 0.79
N THR A 69 -21.60 1.14 0.13
CA THR A 69 -22.12 2.51 0.02
C THR A 69 -23.37 2.59 -0.82
N ILE A 70 -23.34 1.97 -1.99
CA ILE A 70 -24.48 1.90 -2.92
C ILE A 70 -25.66 1.21 -2.24
N MET A 71 -25.41 0.11 -1.50
CA MET A 71 -26.45 -0.62 -0.77
C MET A 71 -27.16 0.21 0.31
N HIS A 72 -26.47 1.15 0.94
CA HIS A 72 -27.04 2.02 1.97
C HIS A 72 -27.72 3.29 1.41
N HIS A 73 -27.89 3.41 0.09
CA HIS A 73 -28.49 4.58 -0.57
C HIS A 73 -27.75 5.91 -0.30
N TYR A 74 -26.52 5.85 0.19
CA TYR A 74 -25.67 7.04 0.26
C TYR A 74 -25.04 7.30 -1.11
N THR A 75 -25.07 8.56 -1.54
CA THR A 75 -24.33 8.98 -2.72
C THR A 75 -22.84 8.99 -2.40
N PHE A 76 -22.04 8.37 -3.28
CA PHE A 76 -20.57 8.28 -3.17
C PHE A 76 -19.87 9.63 -3.03
N LEU A 77 -20.52 10.71 -3.52
CA LEU A 77 -20.03 12.08 -3.49
C LEU A 77 -20.81 12.98 -2.52
N SER A 78 -21.62 12.40 -1.63
CA SER A 78 -22.32 13.19 -0.62
C SER A 78 -21.32 13.83 0.35
N TRP A 79 -21.53 15.10 0.72
CA TRP A 79 -20.77 15.77 1.78
C TRP A 79 -21.21 15.23 3.15
N SER A 80 -20.86 13.98 3.39
CA SER A 80 -21.14 13.23 4.61
C SER A 80 -19.84 12.66 5.17
N TRP A 81 -19.85 12.30 6.44
CA TRP A 81 -18.71 11.62 7.07
C TRP A 81 -18.30 10.33 6.33
N LEU A 82 -19.28 9.66 5.72
CA LEU A 82 -19.05 8.46 4.92
C LEU A 82 -18.37 8.81 3.58
N GLY A 83 -18.83 9.89 2.93
CA GLY A 83 -18.22 10.40 1.70
C GLY A 83 -16.77 10.84 1.91
N LEU A 84 -16.45 11.54 3.00
CA LEU A 84 -15.06 11.95 3.31
C LEU A 84 -14.11 10.73 3.40
N LYS A 85 -14.53 9.64 4.06
CA LYS A 85 -13.76 8.39 4.13
C LYS A 85 -13.52 7.78 2.75
N GLN A 86 -14.55 7.81 1.90
CA GLN A 86 -14.45 7.31 0.53
C GLN A 86 -13.49 8.15 -0.32
N TYR A 87 -13.50 9.47 -0.17
CA TYR A 87 -12.54 10.34 -0.83
C TYR A 87 -11.11 10.06 -0.39
N ILE A 88 -10.85 9.90 0.91
CA ILE A 88 -9.53 9.56 1.44
C ILE A 88 -9.04 8.23 0.85
N MET A 89 -9.90 7.20 0.85
CA MET A 89 -9.58 5.90 0.27
C MET A 89 -9.36 5.95 -1.24
N LEU A 90 -10.16 6.72 -1.97
CA LEU A 90 -10.03 6.88 -3.42
C LEU A 90 -8.73 7.61 -3.77
N ILE A 91 -8.39 8.68 -3.05
CA ILE A 91 -7.12 9.42 -3.22
C ILE A 91 -5.94 8.51 -2.93
N ALA A 92 -6.00 7.72 -1.85
CA ALA A 92 -4.97 6.74 -1.54
C ALA A 92 -4.80 5.75 -2.71
N LEU A 93 -5.89 5.18 -3.23
CA LEU A 93 -5.85 4.26 -4.35
C LEU A 93 -5.31 4.85 -5.64
N LEU A 94 -5.74 6.06 -6.00
CA LEU A 94 -5.22 6.79 -7.15
C LEU A 94 -3.73 7.07 -6.96
N GLY A 95 -3.31 7.42 -5.74
CA GLY A 95 -1.91 7.52 -5.35
C GLY A 95 -1.14 6.23 -5.66
N PHE A 96 -1.68 5.09 -5.23
CA PHE A 96 -1.07 3.78 -5.41
C PHE A 96 -0.97 3.37 -6.88
N PHE A 97 -2.08 3.52 -7.63
CA PHE A 97 -2.16 3.06 -9.02
C PHE A 97 -1.42 3.98 -9.99
N LEU A 98 -1.49 5.31 -9.79
CA LEU A 98 -0.89 6.28 -10.70
C LEU A 98 0.59 6.54 -10.41
N PHE A 99 1.01 6.49 -9.15
CA PHE A 99 2.37 6.88 -8.77
C PHE A 99 3.23 5.70 -8.31
N ILE A 100 2.71 4.84 -7.43
CA ILE A 100 3.51 3.78 -6.81
C ILE A 100 3.74 2.60 -7.76
N GLY A 101 2.67 2.04 -8.31
CA GLY A 101 2.74 0.86 -9.19
C GLY A 101 3.71 1.03 -10.37
N PRO A 102 3.58 2.09 -11.20
CA PRO A 102 4.46 2.31 -12.34
C PRO A 102 5.92 2.56 -11.94
N ARG A 103 6.16 3.31 -10.86
CA ARG A 103 7.52 3.60 -10.37
C ARG A 103 8.20 2.33 -9.87
N MET A 104 7.50 1.47 -9.16
CA MET A 104 8.06 0.21 -8.66
C MET A 104 8.35 -0.79 -9.76
N GLY A 105 7.48 -0.88 -10.78
CA GLY A 105 7.76 -1.71 -11.95
C GLY A 105 9.03 -1.28 -12.69
N LYS A 106 9.27 0.04 -12.80
CA LYS A 106 10.51 0.58 -13.37
C LYS A 106 11.73 0.24 -12.51
N ILE A 107 11.66 0.48 -11.19
CA ILE A 107 12.77 0.18 -10.28
C ILE A 107 13.08 -1.32 -10.24
N GLY A 108 12.07 -2.19 -10.25
CA GLY A 108 12.28 -3.64 -10.27
C GLY A 108 12.99 -4.12 -11.53
N LYS A 109 12.67 -3.55 -12.70
CA LYS A 109 13.38 -3.84 -13.94
C LYS A 109 14.83 -3.35 -13.89
N GLN A 110 15.06 -2.13 -13.38
CA GLN A 110 16.41 -1.59 -13.19
C GLN A 110 17.24 -2.43 -12.21
N LEU A 111 16.63 -2.89 -11.11
CA LEU A 111 17.27 -3.77 -10.14
C LEU A 111 17.73 -5.08 -10.76
N ASN A 112 16.87 -5.72 -11.55
CA ASN A 112 17.23 -6.96 -12.22
C ASN A 112 18.36 -6.75 -13.24
N SER A 113 18.28 -5.70 -14.07
CA SER A 113 19.33 -5.36 -15.05
C SER A 113 20.68 -5.12 -14.37
N ASN A 114 20.71 -4.31 -13.30
CA ASN A 114 21.95 -3.98 -12.60
C ASN A 114 22.60 -5.21 -11.92
N LEU A 115 21.77 -6.15 -11.44
CA LEU A 115 22.26 -7.40 -10.85
C LEU A 115 22.79 -8.36 -11.91
N GLU A 116 22.12 -8.46 -13.07
CA GLU A 116 22.57 -9.27 -14.21
C GLU A 116 23.88 -8.73 -14.80
N GLU A 117 24.06 -7.41 -14.81
CA GLU A 117 25.28 -6.75 -15.27
C GLU A 117 26.40 -6.69 -14.21
N GLY A 118 26.18 -7.22 -12.99
CA GLY A 118 27.16 -7.21 -11.90
C GLY A 118 27.50 -5.81 -11.35
N LYS A 119 26.70 -4.79 -11.66
CA LYS A 119 26.94 -3.38 -11.30
C LYS A 119 26.52 -3.01 -9.88
N GLY A 120 25.93 -3.95 -9.14
CA GLY A 120 25.47 -3.71 -7.76
C GLY A 120 24.39 -2.63 -7.66
N LEU A 121 24.17 -2.10 -6.46
CA LEU A 121 23.22 -1.02 -6.19
C LEU A 121 23.93 0.33 -6.20
N ASN A 122 23.59 1.20 -7.16
CA ASN A 122 24.09 2.57 -7.20
C ASN A 122 23.29 3.50 -6.24
N ASP A 123 23.87 4.66 -5.91
CA ASP A 123 23.25 5.61 -4.98
C ASP A 123 21.99 6.28 -5.54
N GLU A 124 21.89 6.43 -6.86
CA GLU A 124 20.69 6.95 -7.52
C GLU A 124 19.48 6.04 -7.27
N MET A 125 19.67 4.73 -7.42
CA MET A 125 18.63 3.74 -7.23
C MET A 125 18.23 3.61 -5.77
N ARG A 126 19.19 3.73 -4.83
CA ARG A 126 18.89 3.84 -3.39
C ARG A 126 18.02 5.06 -3.09
N SER A 127 18.29 6.20 -3.73
CA SER A 127 17.48 7.41 -3.59
C SER A 127 16.05 7.22 -4.12
N GLN A 128 15.90 6.61 -5.30
CA GLN A 128 14.60 6.29 -5.87
C GLN A 128 13.80 5.32 -4.98
N LEU A 129 14.45 4.29 -4.43
CA LEU A 129 13.84 3.34 -3.50
C LEU A 129 13.39 4.03 -2.21
N LYS A 130 14.20 4.92 -1.64
CA LYS A 130 13.83 5.71 -0.46
C LYS A 130 12.58 6.56 -0.74
N SER A 131 12.48 7.18 -1.93
CA SER A 131 11.27 7.93 -2.31
C SER A 131 10.04 7.04 -2.36
N ILE A 132 10.15 5.80 -2.83
CA ILE A 132 9.03 4.85 -2.85
C ILE A 132 8.64 4.42 -1.43
N MET A 133 9.60 4.13 -0.55
CA MET A 133 9.32 3.80 0.85
C MET A 133 8.52 4.91 1.55
N VAL A 134 8.87 6.18 1.31
CA VAL A 134 8.12 7.32 1.84
C VAL A 134 6.69 7.38 1.29
N LEU A 135 6.50 7.08 -0.01
CA LEU A 135 5.15 7.00 -0.58
C LEU A 135 4.33 5.87 0.04
N PHE A 136 4.93 4.72 0.32
CA PHE A 136 4.27 3.65 1.09
C PHE A 136 3.89 4.12 2.49
N ASP A 137 4.77 4.80 3.20
CA ASP A 137 4.46 5.31 4.54
C ASP A 137 3.25 6.24 4.53
N ILE A 138 3.19 7.19 3.58
CA ILE A 138 2.05 8.10 3.41
C ILE A 138 0.77 7.30 3.17
N MET A 139 0.83 6.26 2.33
CA MET A 139 -0.30 5.39 2.02
C MET A 139 -0.78 4.59 3.23
N HIS A 140 0.14 3.98 3.98
CA HIS A 140 -0.17 3.26 5.21
C HIS A 140 -0.82 4.17 6.24
N ILE A 141 -0.30 5.39 6.41
CA ILE A 141 -0.89 6.41 7.28
C ILE A 141 -2.29 6.79 6.80
N GLY A 142 -2.50 6.97 5.51
CA GLY A 142 -3.83 7.28 4.95
C GLY A 142 -4.87 6.21 5.27
N VAL A 143 -4.51 4.92 5.12
CA VAL A 143 -5.40 3.80 5.48
C VAL A 143 -5.63 3.71 6.99
N LEU A 144 -4.59 3.95 7.79
CA LEU A 144 -4.69 3.98 9.26
C LEU A 144 -5.62 5.11 9.73
N ILE A 145 -5.48 6.31 9.19
CA ILE A 145 -6.38 7.43 9.45
C ILE A 145 -7.81 7.05 9.08
N ASN A 146 -8.02 6.43 7.91
CA ASN A 146 -9.35 6.00 7.50
C ASN A 146 -9.96 4.97 8.47
N LEU A 147 -9.15 4.06 9.02
CA LEU A 147 -9.58 3.12 10.06
C LEU A 147 -9.95 3.82 11.37
N ILE A 148 -9.12 4.76 11.83
CA ILE A 148 -9.40 5.56 13.04
C ILE A 148 -10.69 6.37 12.87
N LEU A 149 -10.88 7.02 11.72
CA LEU A 149 -12.13 7.70 11.37
C LEU A 149 -13.31 6.71 11.33
N GLY A 150 -13.05 5.47 10.89
CA GLY A 150 -13.92 4.31 10.98
C GLY A 150 -14.48 4.11 12.39
N LEU A 151 -13.59 3.90 13.34
CA LEU A 151 -13.88 3.58 14.73
C LEU A 151 -14.48 4.76 15.52
N THR A 152 -14.00 5.98 15.27
CA THR A 152 -14.44 7.19 15.99
C THR A 152 -15.88 7.60 15.74
N LYS A 153 -16.56 7.04 14.71
CA LYS A 153 -18.00 7.26 14.49
C LYS A 153 -18.90 6.23 15.18
N PHE A 154 -18.31 5.18 15.75
CA PHE A 154 -19.01 4.19 16.58
C PHE A 154 -19.04 4.61 18.06
N PHE A 155 -18.42 5.74 18.41
CA PHE A 155 -18.46 6.40 19.72
C PHE A 155 -19.12 7.78 19.59
#